data_AF-A0A011P3Q6-F1
#
_entry.id   AF-A0A011P3Q6-F1
#
_cell.length_a   1.000
_cell.length_b   1.000
_cell.length_c   1.000
_cell.angle_alpha   90.00
_cell.angle_beta   90.00
_cell.angle_gamma   90.00
#
_symmetry.space_group_name_H-M   'P 1'
#
loop_
_entity.id
_entity.type
_entity.pdbx_description
1 polymer ?
#
loop_
_entity_poly.entity_id
_entity_poly.type
_entity_poly.pdbx_seq_one_letter_code
_entity_poly.pdbx_strand_id
1 'polypeptide(L)'
;MIGTAGGTRYGYAKDGKPFLTKEPRLLLNDNNAGKPEGIHLMIGRRPTMAVGNSTGDQQMLEYTKAGSGARLAMLVLHDDARREYAYGPAQGLPATKVGPFTQALHDEAEKQGWTVVSMKNDWKRIFAFD
;
A
#
# COMPACT_ATOMS: atom_id res chain seq x y z
N MET A 1 2.79 -5.83 -8.91
CA MET A 1 3.14 -4.55 -8.27
C MET A 1 2.59 -3.45 -9.15
N ILE A 2 1.75 -2.59 -8.60
CA ILE A 2 1.40 -1.30 -9.22
C ILE A 2 2.31 -0.28 -8.56
N GLY A 3 2.71 0.74 -9.32
CA GLY A 3 3.57 1.81 -8.81
C GLY A 3 3.23 3.10 -9.51
N THR A 4 3.82 4.18 -9.03
CA THR A 4 3.67 5.53 -9.60
C THR A 4 4.04 5.54 -11.07
N ALA A 5 3.14 6.05 -11.91
CA ALA A 5 3.30 6.09 -13.37
C ALA A 5 3.63 7.50 -13.85
N GLY A 6 4.68 7.62 -14.67
CA GLY A 6 5.04 8.84 -15.38
C GLY A 6 4.53 8.84 -16.82
N GLY A 7 4.36 10.03 -17.39
CA GLY A 7 3.97 10.22 -18.79
C GLY A 7 5.02 9.69 -19.75
N THR A 8 4.57 9.13 -20.86
CA THR A 8 5.44 8.73 -21.96
C THR A 8 4.91 9.27 -23.28
N ARG A 9 5.81 9.81 -24.10
CA ARG A 9 5.49 10.25 -25.46
C ARG A 9 6.15 9.34 -26.49
N TYR A 10 5.36 8.85 -27.44
CA TYR A 10 5.83 8.12 -28.60
C TYR A 10 6.38 9.07 -29.66
N GLY A 11 7.47 8.69 -30.32
CA GLY A 11 8.10 9.48 -31.38
C GLY A 11 9.04 8.65 -32.24
N TYR A 12 9.70 9.30 -33.20
CA TYR A 12 10.66 8.69 -34.13
C TYR A 12 12.02 9.38 -34.05
N ALA A 13 13.09 8.59 -33.99
CA ALA A 13 14.46 9.09 -34.06
C ALA A 13 14.77 9.58 -35.49
N LYS A 14 15.91 10.27 -35.68
CA LYS A 14 16.32 10.78 -36.99
C LYS A 14 16.49 9.69 -38.06
N ASP A 15 16.76 8.45 -37.65
CA ASP A 15 16.86 7.27 -38.51
C ASP A 15 15.51 6.56 -38.74
N GLY A 16 14.40 7.16 -38.29
CA GLY A 16 13.05 6.62 -38.44
C GLY A 16 12.68 5.53 -37.42
N LYS A 17 13.54 5.18 -36.46
CA LYS A 17 13.21 4.17 -35.45
C LYS A 17 12.21 4.71 -34.42
N PRO A 18 11.13 3.98 -34.10
CA PRO A 18 10.18 4.38 -33.08
C PRO A 18 10.77 4.25 -31.67
N PHE A 19 10.46 5.20 -30.79
CA PHE A 19 10.91 5.19 -29.40
C PHE A 19 9.91 5.86 -28.46
N LEU A 20 10.07 5.63 -27.15
CA LEU A 20 9.31 6.27 -26.09
C LEU A 20 10.22 7.17 -25.27
N THR A 21 9.78 8.40 -25.00
CA THR A 21 10.45 9.34 -24.08
C THR A 21 9.66 9.46 -22.79
N LYS A 22 10.31 9.28 -21.64
CA LYS A 22 9.72 9.61 -20.33
C LYS A 22 9.56 11.12 -20.23
N GLU A 23 8.34 11.58 -19.97
CA GLU A 23 8.04 12.98 -19.76
C GLU A 23 8.16 13.37 -18.28
N PRO A 24 8.46 14.65 -17.97
CA PRO A 24 8.36 15.19 -16.61
C PRO A 24 6.88 15.43 -16.24
N ARG A 25 6.02 14.43 -16.48
CA ARG A 25 4.58 14.46 -16.24
C ARG A 25 4.24 13.28 -15.35
N LEU A 26 3.49 13.53 -14.28
CA LEU A 26 2.91 12.48 -13.44
C LEU A 26 1.57 12.05 -14.04
N LEU A 27 1.38 10.76 -14.26
CA LEU A 27 0.08 10.20 -14.69
C LEU A 27 -0.70 9.64 -13.50
N LEU A 28 -0.01 8.99 -12.58
CA LEU A 28 -0.60 8.40 -11.38
C LEU A 28 0.40 8.44 -10.24
N ASN A 29 -0.01 8.95 -9.08
CA ASN A 29 0.72 8.79 -7.83
C ASN A 29 0.19 7.57 -7.09
N ASP A 30 0.91 6.46 -7.00
CA ASP A 30 0.41 5.21 -6.39
C ASP A 30 0.47 5.23 -4.85
N ASN A 31 -0.14 6.25 -4.25
CA ASN A 31 -0.23 6.42 -2.80
C ASN A 31 -1.60 6.98 -2.41
N ASN A 32 -2.09 6.62 -1.21
CA ASN A 32 -3.43 6.98 -0.74
C ASN A 32 -4.52 6.60 -1.76
N ALA A 33 -5.38 7.56 -2.14
CA ALA A 33 -6.42 7.39 -3.17
C ALA A 33 -5.87 7.01 -4.56
N GLY A 34 -4.60 7.26 -4.85
CA GLY A 34 -4.02 6.83 -6.11
C GLY A 34 -3.76 5.31 -6.19
N LYS A 35 -3.73 4.60 -5.05
CA LYS A 35 -3.66 3.13 -5.04
C LYS A 35 -4.91 2.47 -5.66
N PRO A 36 -6.15 2.77 -5.21
CA PRO A 36 -7.34 2.23 -5.85
C PRO A 36 -7.51 2.70 -7.31
N GLU A 37 -7.10 3.93 -7.65
CA GLU A 37 -7.04 4.39 -9.04
C GLU A 37 -6.08 3.53 -9.87
N GLY A 38 -4.88 3.27 -9.36
CA GLY A 38 -3.89 2.41 -9.99
C GLY A 38 -4.38 0.98 -10.18
N ILE A 39 -5.01 0.40 -9.16
CA ILE A 39 -5.65 -0.92 -9.24
C ILE A 39 -6.66 -0.96 -10.38
N HIS A 40 -7.53 0.04 -10.47
CA HIS A 40 -8.50 0.09 -11.56
C HIS A 40 -7.83 0.24 -12.93
N LEU A 41 -6.85 1.14 -13.06
CA LEU A 41 -6.16 1.39 -14.33
C LEU A 41 -5.35 0.18 -14.83
N MET A 42 -4.66 -0.53 -13.94
CA MET A 42 -3.72 -1.60 -14.33
C MET A 42 -4.34 -3.01 -14.30
N ILE A 43 -5.31 -3.25 -13.41
CA ILE A 43 -5.93 -4.59 -13.24
C ILE A 43 -7.38 -4.58 -13.75
N GLY A 44 -8.08 -3.44 -13.66
CA GLY A 44 -9.48 -3.33 -14.10
C GLY A 44 -10.48 -4.04 -13.19
N ARG A 45 -10.06 -4.53 -12.02
CA ARG A 45 -10.89 -5.31 -11.10
C ARG A 45 -10.66 -4.91 -9.65
N ARG A 46 -11.74 -4.93 -8.87
CA ARG A 46 -11.67 -4.74 -7.42
C ARG A 46 -11.06 -5.98 -6.74
N PRO A 47 -10.05 -5.82 -5.87
CA PRO A 47 -9.43 -6.96 -5.19
C PRO A 47 -10.41 -7.70 -4.28
N THR A 48 -10.18 -8.99 -4.07
CA THR A 48 -10.85 -9.78 -3.01
C THR A 48 -10.10 -9.72 -1.69
N MET A 49 -8.81 -9.38 -1.73
CA MET A 49 -7.94 -9.25 -0.57
C MET A 49 -6.98 -8.08 -0.77
N ALA A 50 -6.69 -7.35 0.29
CA ALA A 50 -5.64 -6.34 0.33
C ALA A 50 -4.94 -6.34 1.70
N VAL A 51 -3.63 -6.07 1.68
CA VAL A 51 -2.79 -5.96 2.87
C VAL A 51 -2.01 -4.65 2.78
N GLY A 52 -2.05 -3.86 3.85
CA GLY A 52 -1.27 -2.63 3.98
C GLY A 52 -0.45 -2.62 5.28
N ASN A 53 0.28 -1.54 5.52
CA ASN A 53 1.00 -1.33 6.78
C ASN A 53 1.02 0.15 7.21
N SER A 54 0.37 1.05 6.46
CA SER A 54 0.44 2.48 6.69
C SER A 54 -0.85 3.21 6.34
N THR A 55 -0.97 4.48 6.75
CA THR A 55 -2.11 5.33 6.39
C THR A 55 -2.28 5.48 4.87
N GLY A 56 -1.20 5.34 4.09
CA GLY A 56 -1.27 5.36 2.62
C GLY A 56 -2.02 4.18 2.00
N ASP A 57 -2.34 3.15 2.77
CA ASP A 57 -3.09 1.97 2.35
C ASP A 57 -4.59 2.04 2.64
N GLN A 58 -5.03 3.03 3.41
CA GLN A 58 -6.40 3.10 3.92
C GLN A 58 -7.44 3.00 2.79
N GLN A 59 -7.34 3.85 1.76
CA GLN A 59 -8.31 3.87 0.66
C GLN A 59 -8.26 2.59 -0.19
N MET A 60 -7.10 1.90 -0.24
CA MET A 60 -6.98 0.61 -0.92
C MET A 60 -7.76 -0.49 -0.16
N LEU A 61 -7.67 -0.49 1.18
CA LEU A 61 -8.40 -1.43 2.03
C LEU A 61 -9.91 -1.16 1.98
N GLU A 62 -10.32 0.12 2.07
CA GLU A 62 -11.71 0.55 1.90
C GLU A 62 -12.27 0.12 0.54
N TYR A 63 -11.55 0.40 -0.54
CA TYR A 63 -11.95 0.01 -1.90
C TYR A 63 -12.13 -1.50 -2.04
N THR A 64 -11.24 -2.29 -1.44
CA THR A 64 -11.33 -3.76 -1.43
C THR A 64 -12.58 -4.24 -0.68
N LYS A 65 -12.85 -3.68 0.51
CA LYS A 65 -13.99 -4.06 1.36
C LYS A 65 -15.34 -3.60 0.81
N ALA A 66 -15.38 -2.57 -0.02
CA ALA A 66 -16.60 -2.09 -0.66
C ALA A 66 -17.17 -3.07 -1.70
N GLY A 67 -16.45 -4.14 -2.08
CA GLY A 67 -16.94 -5.18 -2.99
C GLY A 67 -17.95 -6.13 -2.35
N SER A 68 -18.81 -6.75 -3.15
CA SER A 68 -19.71 -7.81 -2.69
C SER A 68 -18.96 -9.12 -2.40
N GLY A 69 -19.55 -9.97 -1.56
CA GLY A 69 -19.01 -11.28 -1.18
C GLY A 69 -17.94 -11.21 -0.09
N ALA A 70 -17.28 -12.35 0.16
CA ALA A 70 -16.20 -12.42 1.13
C ALA A 70 -15.00 -11.57 0.66
N ARG A 71 -14.54 -10.66 1.52
CA ARG A 71 -13.40 -9.77 1.28
C ARG A 71 -12.51 -9.70 2.51
N LEU A 72 -11.20 -9.72 2.29
CA LEU A 72 -10.19 -9.64 3.34
C LEU A 72 -9.41 -8.33 3.25
N ALA A 73 -9.31 -7.61 4.37
CA ALA A 73 -8.49 -6.43 4.51
C ALA A 73 -7.62 -6.60 5.76
N MET A 74 -6.32 -6.40 5.61
CA MET A 74 -5.36 -6.58 6.68
C MET A 74 -4.38 -5.41 6.76
N LEU A 75 -3.91 -5.15 7.97
CA LEU A 75 -2.84 -4.21 8.24
C LEU A 75 -1.74 -4.92 9.05
N VAL A 76 -0.48 -4.67 8.71
CA VAL A 76 0.67 -5.14 9.48
C VAL A 76 1.12 -4.03 10.42
N LEU A 77 1.11 -4.32 11.72
CA LEU A 77 1.64 -3.46 12.77
C LEU A 77 3.10 -3.85 13.05
N HIS A 78 4.01 -2.90 12.80
CA HIS A 78 5.42 -3.01 13.12
C HIS A 78 5.65 -2.66 14.60
N ASP A 79 5.52 -3.64 15.50
CA ASP A 79 5.64 -3.48 16.96
C ASP A 79 6.80 -4.28 17.59
N ASP A 80 7.71 -4.79 16.77
CA ASP A 80 8.79 -5.67 17.22
C ASP A 80 10.18 -5.04 17.04
N ALA A 81 10.60 -4.21 17.99
CA ALA A 81 11.92 -3.59 17.99
C ALA A 81 13.09 -4.57 18.21
N ARG A 82 12.83 -5.86 18.54
CA ARG A 82 13.88 -6.85 18.80
C ARG A 82 14.24 -7.62 17.54
N ARG A 83 13.21 -8.03 16.79
CA ARG A 83 13.37 -8.84 15.57
C ARG A 83 13.24 -8.01 14.30
N GLU A 84 12.66 -6.82 14.38
CA GLU A 84 12.54 -5.84 13.30
C GLU A 84 12.55 -4.41 13.89
N TYR A 85 11.67 -3.54 13.42
CA TYR A 85 11.49 -2.18 13.89
C TYR A 85 10.13 -2.04 14.60
N ALA A 86 10.05 -1.08 15.51
CA ALA A 86 8.80 -0.68 16.14
C ALA A 86 8.51 0.79 15.82
N TYR A 87 7.49 1.05 15.01
CA TYR A 87 7.17 2.40 14.53
C TYR A 87 5.73 2.54 14.08
N GLY A 88 5.30 3.79 13.93
CA GLY A 88 3.94 4.14 13.54
C GLY A 88 3.10 4.33 14.80
N PRO A 89 2.63 5.56 15.10
CA PRO A 89 2.22 5.94 16.46
C PRO A 89 0.99 5.22 17.03
N ALA A 90 0.39 4.27 16.30
CA ALA A 90 -0.57 3.34 16.85
C ALA A 90 0.00 2.60 18.07
N GLN A 91 -0.85 2.35 19.06
CA GLN A 91 -0.52 1.61 20.29
C GLN A 91 0.68 2.20 21.07
N GLY A 92 0.95 3.50 20.94
CA GLY A 92 2.01 4.19 21.68
C GLY A 92 3.43 3.99 21.13
N LEU A 93 3.57 3.48 19.90
CA LEU A 93 4.85 3.33 19.23
C LEU A 93 5.44 4.68 18.78
N PRO A 94 6.75 4.75 18.47
CA PRO A 94 7.39 5.97 17.99
C PRO A 94 6.79 6.48 16.67
N ALA A 95 6.64 7.81 16.55
CA ALA A 95 6.23 8.44 15.30
C ALA A 95 7.31 8.26 14.21
N THR A 96 6.86 8.10 12.96
CA THR A 96 7.72 8.02 11.77
C THR A 96 7.24 9.02 10.72
N LYS A 97 8.17 9.53 9.91
CA LYS A 97 7.85 10.36 8.73
C LYS A 97 7.50 9.52 7.50
N VAL A 98 7.88 8.24 7.48
CA VAL A 98 7.71 7.34 6.34
C VAL A 98 6.87 6.15 6.77
N GLY A 99 5.80 5.88 6.03
CA GLY A 99 4.88 4.76 6.31
C GLY A 99 4.22 4.83 7.69
N PRO A 100 3.66 5.96 8.15
CA PRO A 100 3.05 6.02 9.47
C PRO A 100 1.82 5.12 9.55
N PHE A 101 1.83 4.16 10.47
CA PHE A 101 0.62 3.51 10.97
C PHE A 101 0.10 4.34 12.14
N THR A 102 -0.92 5.16 11.91
CA THR A 102 -1.46 6.07 12.93
C THR A 102 -2.48 5.39 13.85
N GLN A 103 -2.69 5.94 15.05
CA GLN A 103 -3.78 5.48 15.92
C GLN A 103 -5.14 5.59 15.22
N ALA A 104 -5.38 6.67 14.47
CA ALA A 104 -6.61 6.82 13.70
C ALA A 104 -6.83 5.69 12.67
N LEU A 105 -5.76 5.21 12.01
CA LEU A 105 -5.86 4.05 11.12
C LEU A 105 -6.16 2.76 11.89
N HIS A 106 -5.57 2.59 13.07
CA HIS A 106 -5.85 1.46 13.95
C HIS A 106 -7.33 1.43 14.36
N ASP A 107 -7.86 2.56 14.81
CA ASP A 107 -9.24 2.69 15.25
C ASP A 107 -10.22 2.46 14.08
N GLU A 108 -9.90 2.95 12.88
CA GLU A 108 -10.68 2.65 11.68
C GLU A 108 -10.63 1.18 11.30
N ALA A 109 -9.47 0.51 11.46
CA ALA A 109 -9.34 -0.92 11.23
C ALA A 109 -10.26 -1.74 12.15
N GLU A 110 -10.31 -1.41 13.44
CA GLU A 110 -11.23 -2.05 14.39
C GLU A 110 -12.69 -1.84 13.98
N LYS A 111 -13.05 -0.59 13.65
CA LYS A 111 -14.40 -0.21 13.23
C LYS A 111 -14.85 -0.90 11.94
N GLN A 112 -13.95 -1.07 10.98
CA GLN A 112 -14.24 -1.69 9.66
C GLN A 112 -14.03 -3.21 9.65
N GLY A 113 -13.61 -3.79 10.78
CA GLY A 113 -13.30 -5.21 10.89
C GLY A 113 -12.14 -5.64 9.99
N TRP A 114 -11.12 -4.80 9.85
CA TRP A 114 -9.85 -5.16 9.21
C TRP A 114 -8.97 -5.89 10.22
N THR A 115 -8.27 -6.92 9.77
CA THR A 115 -7.36 -7.67 10.66
C THR A 115 -6.06 -6.90 10.84
N VAL A 116 -5.73 -6.51 12.06
CA VAL A 116 -4.41 -5.96 12.39
C VAL A 116 -3.52 -7.10 12.88
N VAL A 117 -2.39 -7.30 12.21
CA VAL A 117 -1.41 -8.35 12.53
C VAL A 117 -0.23 -7.73 13.25
N SER A 118 0.02 -8.15 14.48
CA SER A 118 1.19 -7.76 15.29
C SER A 118 2.40 -8.60 14.87
N MET A 119 3.46 -7.97 14.36
CA MET A 119 4.71 -8.68 14.06
C MET A 119 5.29 -9.34 15.31
N LYS A 120 5.16 -8.70 16.47
CA LYS A 120 5.65 -9.21 17.75
C LYS A 120 4.90 -10.44 18.22
N ASN A 121 3.57 -10.41 18.21
CA ASN A 121 2.75 -11.42 18.88
C ASN A 121 2.26 -12.52 17.93
N ASP A 122 2.06 -12.21 16.65
CA ASP A 122 1.42 -13.15 15.71
C ASP A 122 2.44 -13.90 14.85
N TRP A 123 3.65 -13.34 14.67
CA TRP A 123 4.68 -13.96 13.85
C TRP A 123 5.70 -14.71 14.70
N LYS A 124 5.83 -16.02 14.45
CA LYS A 124 6.87 -16.86 15.08
C LYS A 124 8.28 -16.51 14.58
N ARG A 125 8.39 -16.03 13.34
CA ARG A 125 9.65 -15.71 12.65
C ARG A 125 9.40 -14.51 11.72
N ILE A 126 10.35 -13.58 11.67
CA ILE A 126 10.28 -12.40 10.79
C ILE A 126 10.99 -12.65 9.46
N PHE A 127 12.27 -13.02 9.49
CA PHE A 127 13.09 -13.26 8.30
C PHE A 127 13.26 -14.76 8.04
N ALA A 128 13.35 -15.14 6.76
CA ALA A 128 13.50 -16.53 6.36
C ALA A 128 14.93 -17.09 6.56
N PHE A 129 15.90 -16.20 6.73
CA PHE A 129 17.32 -16.50 6.94
C PHE A 129 17.71 -16.26 8.41
N ASP A 130 18.84 -16.83 8.83
CA ASP A 130 19.41 -16.69 10.18
C ASP A 130 20.25 -15.40 10.31
#